data_AF-A0A3D0NQR8-F1
#
_entry.id   AF-A0A3D0NQR8-F1
#
_cell.length_a   1.000
_cell.length_b   1.000
_cell.length_c   1.000
_cell.angle_alpha   90.00
_cell.angle_beta   90.00
_cell.angle_gamma   90.00
#
_symmetry.space_group_name_H-M   'P 1'
#
loop_
_entity.id
_entity.type
_entity.pdbx_description
1 polymer ?
#
loop_
_entity_poly.entity_id
_entity_poly.type
_entity_poly.pdbx_seq_one_letter_code
_entity_poly.pdbx_strand_id
1 'polypeptide(L)'
;MTTTPDVATPDVATPDVALLSQEETIASLGHYGYGWSDSDVAGASARRGISEAVVRDISAKKSEPEWMLDVRLKALRTFYKKPMPNWGSDLEGIDFDNIKYFVRSSEKQAATWDDLPEDIKNTYDRLGIPEAEKQRLVSGVAAQYESEVVYHSIREDLEAQGVIFLDTDTALKEHPEIFKQYFGTVIPAGDNKFSALNTAVWSGGSFIYVPPGVHVDIPLQAYFRINTENMGQFERTLIIADEGSYIHYVEGCTAPIYKSDSLHSAVVEIIVKPHARVRYTT
;
A
#
# COMPACT_ATOMS: atom_id res chain seq x y z
N MET A 1 52.39 43.20 19.01
CA MET A 1 50.92 43.08 19.05
C MET A 1 50.43 43.11 17.63
N THR A 2 50.19 41.92 17.06
CA THR A 2 49.69 41.70 15.70
C THR A 2 48.19 41.49 15.80
N THR A 3 47.40 42.37 15.18
CA THR A 3 45.94 42.28 15.12
C THR A 3 45.53 41.59 13.82
N THR A 4 44.90 40.42 13.94
CA THR A 4 44.24 39.68 12.85
C THR A 4 42.91 40.36 12.52
N PRO A 5 42.51 40.51 11.24
CA PRO A 5 41.17 40.97 10.88
C PRO A 5 40.16 39.82 10.93
N ASP A 6 39.00 40.08 11.53
CA ASP A 6 37.82 39.21 11.56
C ASP A 6 37.32 38.93 10.13
N VAL A 7 37.19 37.66 9.79
CA VAL A 7 36.51 37.19 8.57
C VAL A 7 35.04 36.98 8.92
N ALA A 8 34.18 37.88 8.45
CA ALA A 8 32.74 37.69 8.49
C ALA A 8 32.34 36.49 7.63
N THR A 9 31.73 35.47 8.23
CA THR A 9 31.06 34.38 7.53
C THR A 9 29.77 34.92 6.90
N PRO A 10 29.49 34.63 5.61
CA PRO A 10 28.24 35.03 4.99
C PRO A 10 27.10 34.19 5.55
N ASP A 11 26.03 34.88 5.95
CA ASP A 11 24.77 34.31 6.40
C ASP A 11 24.12 33.59 5.21
N VAL A 12 24.15 32.25 5.20
CA VAL A 12 23.48 31.44 4.19
C VAL A 12 22.00 31.38 4.59
N ALA A 13 21.23 32.32 4.06
CA ALA A 13 19.78 32.27 4.11
C ALA A 13 19.31 30.93 3.51
N THR A 14 18.77 30.06 4.35
CA THR A 14 18.00 28.90 3.92
C THR A 14 16.74 29.42 3.26
N PRO A 15 16.40 29.02 2.02
CA PRO A 15 15.15 29.43 1.42
C PRO A 15 14.00 28.83 2.23
N ASP A 16 13.14 29.71 2.73
CA ASP A 16 11.89 29.39 3.41
C ASP A 16 10.96 28.75 2.38
N VAL A 17 11.05 27.42 2.22
CA VAL A 17 10.11 26.67 1.39
C VAL A 17 8.81 26.59 2.18
N ALA A 18 7.89 27.52 1.90
CA ALA A 18 6.56 27.51 2.47
C ALA A 18 5.92 26.13 2.26
N LEU A 19 5.70 25.41 3.36
CA LEU A 19 4.98 24.14 3.34
C LEU A 19 3.59 24.39 2.75
N LEU A 20 3.24 23.67 1.68
CA LEU A 20 1.89 23.73 1.10
C LEU A 20 0.87 23.41 2.19
N SER A 21 -0.28 24.09 2.14
CA SER A 21 -1.40 23.69 3.00
C SER A 21 -1.90 22.30 2.61
N GLN A 22 -2.49 21.58 3.55
CA GLN A 22 -2.96 20.20 3.33
C GLN A 22 -3.96 20.09 2.15
N GLU A 23 -4.74 21.14 1.88
CA GLU A 23 -5.66 21.19 0.73
C GLU A 23 -4.92 21.41 -0.60
N GLU A 24 -3.88 22.23 -0.61
CA GLU A 24 -3.02 22.45 -1.79
C GLU A 24 -2.21 21.20 -2.12
N THR A 25 -1.73 20.47 -1.11
CA THR A 25 -1.10 19.15 -1.28
C THR A 25 -2.07 18.20 -1.98
N ILE A 26 -3.31 18.06 -1.49
CA ILE A 26 -4.33 17.19 -2.11
C ILE A 26 -4.67 17.63 -3.54
N ALA A 27 -4.81 18.94 -3.77
CA ALA A 27 -5.15 19.46 -5.10
C ALA A 27 -4.03 19.25 -6.13
N SER A 28 -2.76 19.36 -5.71
CA SER A 28 -1.60 19.11 -6.58
C SER A 28 -1.50 17.64 -7.04
N LEU A 29 -2.13 16.72 -6.30
CA LEU A 29 -2.15 15.29 -6.58
C LEU A 29 -3.24 14.88 -7.60
N GLY A 30 -4.17 15.78 -7.98
CA GLY A 30 -5.40 15.45 -8.70
C GLY A 30 -5.41 15.61 -10.23
N HIS A 31 -4.28 15.93 -10.89
CA HIS A 31 -4.28 16.36 -12.30
C HIS A 31 -3.35 15.58 -13.23
N TYR A 32 -3.58 14.28 -13.51
CA TYR A 32 -2.75 13.58 -14.53
C TYR A 32 -3.50 12.55 -15.40
N GLY A 33 -3.07 12.43 -16.66
CA GLY A 33 -3.72 11.69 -17.75
C GLY A 33 -3.43 10.18 -17.78
N TYR A 34 -4.33 9.39 -18.36
CA TYR A 34 -4.38 7.91 -18.33
C TYR A 34 -3.89 7.25 -19.64
N GLY A 35 -3.44 5.97 -19.60
CA GLY A 35 -3.57 5.04 -20.74
C GLY A 35 -2.34 4.28 -21.29
N TRP A 36 -1.27 4.01 -20.53
CA TRP A 36 -0.10 3.24 -21.01
C TRP A 36 0.17 1.98 -20.19
N SER A 37 0.73 0.94 -20.81
CA SER A 37 1.12 -0.33 -20.18
C SER A 37 2.60 -0.67 -20.43
N ASP A 38 3.29 -1.23 -19.44
CA ASP A 38 4.65 -1.76 -19.53
C ASP A 38 4.65 -3.27 -19.91
N SER A 39 5.80 -3.89 -20.18
CA SER A 39 5.88 -5.29 -20.66
C SER A 39 5.49 -6.35 -19.60
N ASP A 40 4.60 -7.30 -19.96
CA ASP A 40 4.02 -8.32 -19.04
C ASP A 40 4.67 -9.72 -19.13
N VAL A 41 5.97 -9.82 -18.85
CA VAL A 41 6.66 -11.14 -18.84
C VAL A 41 6.28 -11.94 -17.57
N ALA A 42 6.10 -11.26 -16.44
CA ALA A 42 5.77 -11.89 -15.17
C ALA A 42 4.36 -12.52 -15.16
N GLY A 43 3.35 -11.80 -15.67
CA GLY A 43 1.97 -12.27 -15.72
C GLY A 43 1.75 -13.42 -16.70
N ALA A 44 2.60 -13.60 -17.71
CA ALA A 44 2.52 -14.75 -18.63
C ALA A 44 2.76 -16.10 -17.93
N SER A 45 3.48 -16.11 -16.80
CA SER A 45 3.80 -17.31 -16.01
C SER A 45 2.84 -17.57 -14.85
N ALA A 46 1.95 -16.63 -14.54
CA ALA A 46 1.07 -16.70 -13.38
C ALA A 46 -0.06 -17.72 -13.59
N ARG A 47 -0.34 -18.51 -12.55
CA ARG A 47 -1.45 -19.47 -12.55
C ARG A 47 -2.77 -18.72 -12.48
N ARG A 48 -3.73 -19.15 -13.30
CA ARG A 48 -5.12 -18.67 -13.24
C ARG A 48 -5.95 -19.53 -12.27
N GLY A 49 -6.98 -18.90 -11.73
CA GLY A 49 -7.96 -19.54 -10.88
C GLY A 49 -7.54 -19.63 -9.43
N ILE A 50 -8.55 -19.79 -8.58
CA ILE A 50 -8.36 -19.86 -7.13
C ILE A 50 -8.44 -21.31 -6.66
N SER A 51 -7.49 -21.72 -5.82
CA SER A 51 -7.44 -23.05 -5.23
C SER A 51 -6.60 -23.06 -3.96
N GLU A 52 -6.68 -24.15 -3.20
CA GLU A 52 -5.81 -24.34 -2.04
C GLU A 52 -4.32 -24.32 -2.42
N ALA A 53 -3.96 -24.87 -3.59
CA ALA A 53 -2.58 -24.85 -4.08
C ALA A 53 -2.08 -23.43 -4.35
N VAL A 54 -2.94 -22.56 -4.89
CA VAL A 54 -2.62 -21.14 -5.13
C VAL A 54 -2.43 -20.40 -3.80
N VAL A 55 -3.34 -20.61 -2.84
CA VAL A 55 -3.22 -19.98 -1.51
C VAL A 55 -1.94 -20.40 -0.78
N ARG A 56 -1.60 -21.69 -0.83
CA ARG A 56 -0.34 -22.20 -0.25
C ARG A 56 0.89 -21.64 -0.95
N ASP A 57 0.85 -21.52 -2.28
CA ASP A 57 1.93 -20.95 -3.07
C ASP A 57 2.16 -19.47 -2.75
N ILE A 58 1.10 -18.66 -2.61
CA ILE A 58 1.18 -17.26 -2.16
C ILE A 58 1.87 -17.17 -0.80
N SER A 59 1.37 -17.93 0.17
CA SER A 59 1.88 -17.92 1.54
C SER A 59 3.36 -18.35 1.61
N ALA A 60 3.74 -19.37 0.84
CA ALA A 60 5.12 -19.84 0.74
C ALA A 60 6.04 -18.80 0.10
N LYS A 61 5.64 -18.19 -1.02
CA LYS A 61 6.42 -17.14 -1.72
C LYS A 61 6.64 -15.91 -0.86
N LYS A 62 5.69 -15.61 0.02
CA LYS A 62 5.76 -14.52 1.01
C LYS A 62 6.50 -14.92 2.28
N SER A 63 6.81 -16.21 2.49
CA SER A 63 7.43 -16.73 3.71
C SER A 63 6.62 -16.35 4.97
N GLU A 64 5.31 -16.57 4.92
CA GLU A 64 4.39 -16.25 6.01
C GLU A 64 4.45 -17.28 7.16
N PRO A 65 4.11 -16.87 8.39
CA PRO A 65 3.95 -17.81 9.49
C PRO A 65 2.73 -18.73 9.28
N GLU A 66 2.79 -19.94 9.85
CA GLU A 66 1.75 -20.99 9.67
C GLU A 66 0.34 -20.52 10.03
N TRP A 67 0.21 -19.70 11.08
CA TRP A 67 -1.10 -19.19 11.49
C TRP A 67 -1.77 -18.30 10.42
N MET A 68 -0.99 -17.58 9.60
CA MET A 68 -1.53 -16.78 8.51
C MET A 68 -2.01 -17.68 7.37
N LEU A 69 -1.26 -18.75 7.06
CA LEU A 69 -1.69 -19.75 6.10
C LEU A 69 -3.04 -20.37 6.51
N ASP A 70 -3.20 -20.71 7.79
CA ASP A 70 -4.47 -21.25 8.30
C ASP A 70 -5.64 -20.28 8.14
N VAL A 71 -5.40 -18.98 8.40
CA VAL A 71 -6.37 -17.90 8.17
C VAL A 71 -6.76 -17.84 6.70
N ARG A 72 -5.78 -17.82 5.78
CA ARG A 72 -6.03 -17.80 4.33
C ARG A 72 -6.82 -19.02 3.86
N LEU A 73 -6.47 -20.22 4.30
CA LEU A 73 -7.17 -21.46 3.94
C LEU A 73 -8.61 -21.50 4.50
N LYS A 74 -8.83 -20.97 5.70
CA LYS A 74 -10.18 -20.82 6.26
C LYS A 74 -11.01 -19.81 5.47
N ALA A 75 -10.40 -18.70 5.05
CA ALA A 75 -11.05 -17.71 4.20
C ALA A 75 -11.43 -18.31 2.83
N LEU A 76 -10.55 -19.09 2.21
CA LEU A 76 -10.85 -19.80 0.96
C LEU A 76 -12.07 -20.73 1.09
N ARG A 77 -12.14 -21.53 2.16
CA ARG A 77 -13.32 -22.37 2.43
C ARG A 77 -14.59 -21.53 2.63
N THR A 78 -14.47 -20.34 3.19
CA THR A 78 -15.59 -19.41 3.40
C THR A 78 -16.05 -18.81 2.08
N PHE A 79 -15.11 -18.43 1.20
CA PHE A 79 -15.38 -17.91 -0.13
C PHE A 79 -16.24 -18.86 -0.97
N TYR A 80 -15.91 -20.16 -0.99
CA TYR A 80 -16.70 -21.17 -1.73
C TYR A 80 -18.06 -21.44 -1.12
N LYS A 81 -18.23 -21.26 0.19
CA LYS A 81 -19.52 -21.45 0.87
C LYS A 81 -20.47 -20.26 0.71
N LYS A 82 -19.92 -19.05 0.55
CA LYS A 82 -20.73 -17.83 0.43
C LYS A 82 -21.28 -17.68 -1.00
N PRO A 83 -22.59 -17.39 -1.15
CA PRO A 83 -23.17 -17.07 -2.44
C PRO A 83 -22.63 -15.73 -2.95
N MET A 84 -22.77 -15.49 -4.25
CA MET A 84 -22.57 -14.15 -4.82
C MET A 84 -23.55 -13.16 -4.19
N PRO A 85 -23.13 -11.92 -3.86
CA PRO A 85 -24.06 -10.87 -3.46
C PRO A 85 -25.11 -10.64 -4.54
N ASN A 86 -26.35 -10.38 -4.13
CA ASN A 86 -27.49 -10.14 -5.01
C ASN A 86 -27.93 -8.65 -5.01
N TRP A 87 -27.04 -7.77 -4.58
CA TRP A 87 -27.25 -6.33 -4.46
C TRP A 87 -26.08 -5.59 -5.10
N GLY A 88 -26.33 -4.38 -5.59
CA GLY A 88 -25.33 -3.57 -6.31
C GLY A 88 -25.29 -3.89 -7.81
N SER A 89 -24.10 -3.79 -8.39
CA SER A 89 -23.86 -4.09 -9.81
C SER A 89 -24.09 -5.56 -10.14
N ASP A 90 -24.25 -5.86 -11.43
CA ASP A 90 -24.24 -7.25 -11.90
C ASP A 90 -22.84 -7.86 -11.72
N LEU A 91 -22.81 -9.05 -11.11
CA LEU A 91 -21.59 -9.78 -10.79
C LEU A 91 -21.56 -11.18 -11.46
N GLU A 92 -22.56 -11.52 -12.29
CA GLU A 92 -22.66 -12.85 -12.92
C GLU A 92 -21.51 -13.13 -13.89
N GLY A 93 -20.92 -12.08 -14.47
CA GLY A 93 -19.80 -12.18 -15.42
C GLY A 93 -18.43 -12.46 -14.80
N ILE A 94 -18.30 -12.49 -13.46
CA ILE A 94 -16.99 -12.69 -12.82
C ILE A 94 -16.56 -14.15 -12.94
N ASP A 95 -15.60 -14.41 -13.81
CA ASP A 95 -14.92 -15.69 -13.94
C ASP A 95 -13.71 -15.77 -12.99
N PHE A 96 -13.94 -16.29 -11.79
CA PHE A 96 -12.90 -16.49 -10.77
C PHE A 96 -11.79 -17.45 -11.21
N ASP A 97 -12.04 -18.33 -12.19
CA ASP A 97 -11.06 -19.30 -12.68
C ASP A 97 -10.12 -18.68 -13.72
N ASN A 98 -10.49 -17.54 -14.30
CA ASN A 98 -9.67 -16.83 -15.27
C ASN A 98 -8.76 -15.74 -14.64
N ILE A 99 -8.98 -15.38 -13.37
CA ILE A 99 -8.20 -14.34 -12.67
C ILE A 99 -6.82 -14.88 -12.28
N LYS A 100 -5.78 -14.04 -12.46
CA LYS A 100 -4.46 -14.24 -11.84
C LYS A 100 -4.47 -13.58 -10.46
N TYR A 101 -4.32 -14.38 -9.40
CA TYR A 101 -4.42 -13.91 -8.01
C TYR A 101 -3.11 -13.43 -7.40
N PHE A 102 -1.98 -13.78 -8.02
CA PHE A 102 -0.67 -13.35 -7.55
C PHE A 102 0.32 -13.33 -8.71
N VAL A 103 0.97 -12.18 -8.90
CA VAL A 103 2.00 -11.95 -9.92
C VAL A 103 3.18 -11.29 -9.24
N ARG A 104 4.32 -12.00 -9.21
CA ARG A 104 5.59 -11.46 -8.70
C ARG A 104 6.29 -10.73 -9.84
N SER A 105 6.38 -9.40 -9.75
CA SER A 105 6.95 -8.52 -10.76
C SER A 105 8.45 -8.28 -10.59
N SER A 106 8.99 -8.41 -9.37
CA SER A 106 10.42 -8.34 -9.09
C SER A 106 10.86 -9.40 -8.07
N GLU A 107 12.13 -9.81 -8.11
CA GLU A 107 12.66 -10.73 -7.09
C GLU A 107 13.00 -10.04 -5.77
N LYS A 108 13.11 -8.70 -5.75
CA LYS A 108 13.56 -7.91 -4.59
C LYS A 108 12.84 -6.56 -4.50
N GLN A 109 12.57 -6.13 -3.28
CA GLN A 109 12.21 -4.75 -2.96
C GLN A 109 13.44 -3.85 -3.14
N ALA A 110 13.25 -2.67 -3.72
CA ALA A 110 14.31 -1.68 -3.86
C ALA A 110 14.47 -0.92 -2.54
N ALA A 111 15.71 -0.81 -2.04
CA ALA A 111 16.01 -0.07 -0.82
C ALA A 111 16.06 1.44 -1.07
N THR A 112 16.46 1.84 -2.28
CA THR A 112 16.53 3.24 -2.69
C THR A 112 15.83 3.43 -4.03
N TRP A 113 15.47 4.68 -4.33
CA TRP A 113 14.90 5.03 -5.64
C TRP A 113 15.79 4.56 -6.79
N ASP A 114 17.11 4.70 -6.64
CA ASP A 114 18.10 4.33 -7.65
C ASP A 114 18.21 2.81 -7.88
N ASP A 115 17.69 1.99 -6.97
CA ASP A 115 17.68 0.53 -7.10
C ASP A 115 16.44 0.00 -7.86
N LEU A 116 15.47 0.86 -8.16
CA LEU A 116 14.27 0.45 -8.89
C LEU A 116 14.60 0.13 -10.37
N PRO A 117 13.97 -0.92 -10.94
CA PRO A 117 13.97 -1.18 -12.37
C PRO A 117 13.56 0.05 -13.20
N GLU A 118 14.14 0.21 -14.39
CA GLU A 118 13.98 1.43 -15.20
C GLU A 118 12.54 1.65 -15.69
N ASP A 119 11.82 0.58 -16.00
CA ASP A 119 10.39 0.59 -16.32
C ASP A 119 9.53 1.09 -15.15
N ILE A 120 9.84 0.64 -13.93
CA ILE A 120 9.17 1.04 -12.70
C ILE A 120 9.50 2.52 -12.35
N LYS A 121 10.77 2.93 -12.47
CA LYS A 121 11.19 4.34 -12.27
C LYS A 121 10.47 5.29 -13.21
N ASN A 122 10.50 5.00 -14.52
CA ASN A 122 9.84 5.82 -15.53
C ASN A 122 8.34 5.97 -15.25
N THR A 123 7.73 4.90 -14.76
CA THR A 123 6.35 4.85 -14.31
C THR A 123 6.10 5.81 -13.14
N TYR A 124 6.91 5.77 -12.10
CA TYR A 124 6.71 6.60 -10.92
C TYR A 124 7.19 8.04 -11.08
N ASP A 125 8.20 8.30 -11.91
CA ASP A 125 8.61 9.65 -12.34
C ASP A 125 7.44 10.36 -13.02
N ARG A 126 6.71 9.66 -13.89
CA ARG A 126 5.49 10.18 -14.53
C ARG A 126 4.35 10.41 -13.54
N LEU A 127 4.31 9.64 -12.46
CA LEU A 127 3.36 9.83 -11.36
C LEU A 127 3.78 10.97 -10.41
N GLY A 128 4.97 11.55 -10.59
CA GLY A 128 5.46 12.68 -9.78
C GLY A 128 5.86 12.31 -8.36
N ILE A 129 6.01 11.02 -8.03
CA ILE A 129 6.30 10.54 -6.68
C ILE A 129 7.63 11.11 -6.13
N PRO A 130 8.75 11.12 -6.89
CA PRO A 130 10.01 11.67 -6.40
C PRO A 130 9.95 13.16 -6.10
N GLU A 131 9.15 13.89 -6.88
CA GLU A 131 8.99 15.32 -6.69
C GLU A 131 8.16 15.61 -5.45
N ALA A 132 7.10 14.83 -5.20
CA ALA A 132 6.31 14.92 -3.97
C ALA A 132 7.16 14.59 -2.71
N GLU A 133 8.03 13.59 -2.79
CA GLU A 133 8.97 13.25 -1.71
C GLU A 133 10.02 14.36 -1.49
N LYS A 134 10.67 14.85 -2.57
CA LYS A 134 11.67 15.93 -2.51
C LYS A 134 11.09 17.24 -1.98
N GLN A 135 9.86 17.57 -2.38
CA GLN A 135 9.16 18.77 -1.92
C GLN A 135 8.55 18.61 -0.52
N ARG A 136 8.75 17.45 0.14
CA ARG A 136 8.19 17.12 1.47
C ARG A 136 6.67 17.25 1.53
N LEU A 137 6.00 17.00 0.41
CA LEU A 137 4.54 16.99 0.34
C LEU A 137 3.95 15.74 1.01
N VAL A 138 4.79 14.71 1.17
CA VAL A 138 4.47 13.45 1.84
C VAL A 138 5.59 13.09 2.81
N SER A 139 5.22 12.52 3.95
CA SER A 139 6.17 12.10 5.00
C SER A 139 6.58 10.63 4.91
N GLY A 140 5.94 9.90 4.00
CA GLY A 140 6.32 8.55 3.63
C GLY A 140 5.55 8.11 2.39
N VAL A 141 6.19 7.24 1.61
CA VAL A 141 5.65 6.68 0.37
C VAL A 141 5.79 5.17 0.39
N ALA A 142 4.68 4.47 0.18
CA ALA A 142 4.67 3.06 -0.19
C ALA A 142 4.21 2.94 -1.66
N ALA A 143 5.02 2.32 -2.51
CA ALA A 143 4.70 2.16 -3.92
C ALA A 143 4.57 0.68 -4.28
N GLN A 144 3.36 0.25 -4.61
CA GLN A 144 3.02 -1.11 -4.99
C GLN A 144 2.91 -1.26 -6.51
N TYR A 145 3.59 -2.29 -7.02
CA TYR A 145 3.55 -2.67 -8.43
C TYR A 145 3.13 -4.14 -8.55
N GLU A 146 1.99 -4.38 -9.17
CA GLU A 146 1.31 -5.68 -9.18
C GLU A 146 0.92 -6.16 -7.78
N SER A 147 1.47 -7.30 -7.32
CA SER A 147 1.13 -7.94 -6.04
C SER A 147 2.10 -7.59 -4.90
N GLU A 148 3.15 -6.80 -5.15
CA GLU A 148 4.23 -6.53 -4.18
C GLU A 148 4.56 -5.04 -4.08
N VAL A 149 4.85 -4.57 -2.86
CA VAL A 149 5.39 -3.22 -2.63
C VAL A 149 6.85 -3.20 -3.06
N VAL A 150 7.19 -2.33 -4.01
CA VAL A 150 8.52 -2.26 -4.65
C VAL A 150 9.39 -1.14 -4.09
N TYR A 151 8.80 -0.12 -3.45
CA TYR A 151 9.50 0.98 -2.79
C TYR A 151 8.79 1.38 -1.51
N HIS A 152 9.56 1.63 -0.46
CA HIS A 152 9.06 2.11 0.83
C HIS A 152 10.06 3.12 1.41
N SER A 153 9.57 4.31 1.76
CA SER A 153 10.34 5.37 2.40
C SER A 153 9.48 6.04 3.48
N ILE A 154 10.03 6.25 4.66
CA ILE A 154 9.42 7.04 5.74
C ILE A 154 10.50 7.98 6.30
N ARG A 155 10.06 9.18 6.70
CA ARG A 155 10.93 10.11 7.40
C ARG A 155 11.42 9.55 8.75
N GLU A 156 12.74 9.60 8.96
CA GLU A 156 13.41 9.12 10.18
C GLU A 156 12.84 9.73 11.48
N ASP A 157 12.34 10.98 11.45
CA ASP A 157 11.76 11.62 12.63
C ASP A 157 10.38 11.06 13.02
N LEU A 158 9.65 10.43 12.10
CA LEU A 158 8.41 9.70 12.42
C LEU A 158 8.72 8.33 13.01
N GLU A 159 9.72 7.63 12.46
CA GLU A 159 10.20 6.36 13.03
C GLU A 159 10.74 6.56 14.45
N ALA A 160 11.48 7.65 14.70
CA ALA A 160 11.96 8.01 16.03
C ALA A 160 10.83 8.29 17.03
N GLN A 161 9.64 8.66 16.55
CA GLN A 161 8.43 8.82 17.36
C GLN A 161 7.65 7.51 17.53
N GLY A 162 8.12 6.41 16.94
CA GLY A 162 7.50 5.08 17.02
C GLY A 162 6.37 4.85 16.02
N VAL A 163 6.20 5.73 15.02
CA VAL A 163 5.27 5.50 13.91
C VAL A 163 5.79 4.33 13.09
N ILE A 164 4.92 3.35 12.85
CA ILE A 164 5.21 2.24 11.95
C ILE A 164 4.42 2.50 10.68
N PHE A 165 5.12 2.68 9.57
CA PHE A 165 4.55 2.63 8.23
C PHE A 165 5.34 1.58 7.49
N LEU A 166 4.67 0.52 7.02
CA LEU A 166 5.28 -0.58 6.30
C LEU A 166 4.27 -1.13 5.29
N ASP A 167 4.73 -1.97 4.36
CA ASP A 167 3.81 -2.86 3.66
C ASP A 167 3.29 -3.96 4.59
N THR A 168 2.12 -4.52 4.28
CA THR A 168 1.51 -5.57 5.11
C THR A 168 2.31 -6.86 5.21
N ASP A 169 3.11 -7.22 4.19
CA ASP A 169 3.92 -8.43 4.20
C ASP A 169 5.10 -8.30 5.17
N THR A 170 5.74 -7.12 5.20
CA THR A 170 6.79 -6.76 6.15
C THR A 170 6.23 -6.61 7.56
N ALA A 171 5.11 -5.91 7.74
CA ALA A 171 4.48 -5.74 9.05
C ALA A 171 4.06 -7.07 9.70
N LEU A 172 3.59 -8.04 8.91
CA LEU A 172 3.26 -9.39 9.40
C LEU A 172 4.49 -10.11 9.99
N LYS A 173 5.69 -9.87 9.44
CA LYS A 173 6.94 -10.52 9.87
C LYS A 173 7.60 -9.79 11.03
N GLU A 174 7.68 -8.47 10.95
CA GLU A 174 8.43 -7.64 11.90
C GLU A 174 7.60 -7.24 13.12
N HIS A 175 6.29 -7.08 12.96
CA HIS A 175 5.36 -6.70 14.02
C HIS A 175 4.20 -7.70 14.19
N PRO A 176 4.48 -9.02 14.33
CA PRO A 176 3.45 -10.06 14.31
C PRO A 176 2.42 -9.93 15.44
N GLU A 177 2.81 -9.41 16.59
CA GLU A 177 1.91 -9.25 17.74
C GLU A 177 0.82 -8.20 17.47
N ILE A 178 1.22 -7.00 17.02
CA ILE A 178 0.28 -5.92 16.68
C ILE A 178 -0.54 -6.33 15.46
N PHE A 179 0.11 -6.88 14.43
CA PHE A 179 -0.57 -7.31 13.22
C PHE A 179 -1.67 -8.34 13.56
N LYS A 180 -1.33 -9.38 14.31
CA LYS A 180 -2.27 -10.44 14.70
C LYS A 180 -3.38 -9.94 15.64
N GLN A 181 -3.11 -8.93 16.47
CA GLN A 181 -4.10 -8.34 17.35
C GLN A 181 -5.24 -7.66 16.57
N TYR A 182 -4.94 -7.03 15.42
CA TYR A 182 -5.91 -6.20 14.70
C TYR A 182 -6.39 -6.79 13.37
N PHE A 183 -5.63 -7.67 12.73
CA PHE A 183 -5.97 -8.23 11.42
C PHE A 183 -7.32 -8.95 11.42
N GLY A 184 -8.26 -8.50 10.58
CA GLY A 184 -9.57 -9.10 10.41
C GLY A 184 -10.52 -8.90 11.60
N THR A 185 -10.22 -7.95 12.49
CA THR A 185 -11.08 -7.62 13.64
C THR A 185 -12.26 -6.73 13.27
N VAL A 186 -12.08 -5.85 12.27
CA VAL A 186 -13.15 -4.99 11.76
C VAL A 186 -13.85 -5.67 10.58
N ILE A 187 -13.07 -6.21 9.64
CA ILE A 187 -13.58 -6.89 8.44
C ILE A 187 -13.08 -8.34 8.42
N PRO A 188 -13.77 -9.27 9.11
CA PRO A 188 -13.38 -10.67 9.10
C PRO A 188 -13.65 -11.31 7.73
N ALA A 189 -12.96 -12.42 7.44
CA ALA A 189 -13.22 -13.25 6.26
C ALA A 189 -14.69 -13.74 6.16
N GLY A 190 -15.42 -13.71 7.28
CA GLY A 190 -16.83 -14.08 7.35
C GLY A 190 -17.80 -12.97 6.95
N ASP A 191 -17.35 -11.75 6.68
CA ASP A 191 -18.21 -10.61 6.36
C ASP A 191 -18.98 -10.83 5.04
N ASN A 192 -18.29 -10.85 3.91
CA ASN A 192 -18.89 -11.09 2.59
C ASN A 192 -18.03 -12.01 1.71
N LYS A 193 -18.50 -12.33 0.49
CA LYS A 193 -17.78 -13.24 -0.40
C LYS A 193 -16.41 -12.66 -0.82
N PHE A 194 -16.36 -11.37 -1.09
CA PHE A 194 -15.13 -10.69 -1.52
C PHE A 194 -14.18 -10.40 -0.35
N SER A 195 -14.68 -10.19 0.87
CA SER A 195 -13.80 -10.17 2.05
C SER A 195 -13.14 -11.52 2.30
N ALA A 196 -13.88 -12.63 2.10
CA ALA A 196 -13.31 -13.98 2.15
C ALA A 196 -12.27 -14.21 1.05
N LEU A 197 -12.53 -13.70 -0.16
CA LEU A 197 -11.60 -13.77 -1.29
C LEU A 197 -10.32 -12.99 -0.98
N ASN A 198 -10.45 -11.72 -0.59
CA ASN A 198 -9.34 -10.85 -0.19
C ASN A 198 -8.53 -11.51 0.95
N THR A 199 -9.15 -11.97 2.04
CA THR A 199 -8.40 -12.62 3.12
C THR A 199 -7.67 -13.89 2.66
N ALA A 200 -8.18 -14.62 1.67
CA ALA A 200 -7.49 -15.80 1.13
C ALA A 200 -6.24 -15.43 0.31
N VAL A 201 -6.32 -14.38 -0.50
CA VAL A 201 -5.34 -14.11 -1.57
C VAL A 201 -4.67 -12.73 -1.49
N TRP A 202 -4.87 -11.96 -0.41
CA TRP A 202 -4.35 -10.60 -0.32
C TRP A 202 -2.85 -10.52 -0.59
N SER A 203 -2.48 -9.49 -1.34
CA SER A 203 -1.13 -9.24 -1.81
C SER A 203 -0.82 -7.75 -1.80
N GLY A 204 0.15 -7.37 -0.95
CA GLY A 204 0.44 -5.98 -0.65
C GLY A 204 -0.68 -5.26 0.11
N GLY A 205 -0.64 -3.94 0.10
CA GLY A 205 -1.36 -3.06 1.01
C GLY A 205 -0.44 -2.38 2.01
N SER A 206 -1.02 -1.54 2.86
CA SER A 206 -0.27 -0.74 3.83
C SER A 206 -0.61 -1.09 5.27
N PHE A 207 0.39 -1.12 6.13
CA PHE A 207 0.25 -1.24 7.58
C PHE A 207 0.73 0.06 8.23
N ILE A 208 -0.15 0.69 9.00
CA ILE A 208 0.15 1.94 9.71
C ILE A 208 -0.21 1.77 11.18
N TYR A 209 0.73 2.05 12.07
CA TYR A 209 0.48 2.20 13.50
C TYR A 209 1.04 3.54 13.97
N VAL A 210 0.19 4.33 14.64
CA VAL A 210 0.54 5.63 15.21
C VAL A 210 0.44 5.55 16.73
N PRO A 211 1.55 5.72 17.48
CA PRO A 211 1.56 5.61 18.94
C PRO A 211 0.72 6.67 19.65
N PRO A 212 0.42 6.47 20.96
CA PRO A 212 -0.36 7.43 21.72
C PRO A 212 0.21 8.85 21.69
N GLY A 213 -0.64 9.84 21.43
CA GLY A 213 -0.30 11.26 21.40
C GLY A 213 0.58 11.72 20.23
N VAL A 214 0.95 10.83 19.30
CA VAL A 214 1.75 11.20 18.12
C VAL A 214 0.88 11.77 17.01
N HIS A 215 1.30 12.88 16.42
CA HIS A 215 0.59 13.55 15.34
C HIS A 215 1.44 13.54 14.07
N VAL A 216 0.92 12.87 13.03
CA VAL A 216 1.53 12.83 11.70
C VAL A 216 0.88 13.91 10.84
N ASP A 217 1.45 15.12 10.90
CA ASP A 217 0.86 16.33 10.29
C ASP A 217 0.97 16.36 8.76
N ILE A 218 2.04 15.79 8.22
CA ILE A 218 2.24 15.64 6.77
C ILE A 218 1.68 14.27 6.36
N PRO A 219 0.87 14.18 5.30
CA PRO A 219 0.23 12.93 4.92
C PRO A 219 1.22 11.79 4.62
N LEU A 220 0.84 10.58 4.99
CA LEU A 220 1.45 9.36 4.44
C LEU A 220 0.70 8.98 3.17
N GLN A 221 1.43 8.56 2.14
CA GLN A 221 0.84 8.22 0.85
C GLN A 221 1.22 6.80 0.41
N ALA A 222 0.23 6.06 -0.08
CA ALA A 222 0.47 4.81 -0.80
C ALA A 222 -0.05 4.91 -2.23
N TYR A 223 0.75 4.43 -3.17
CA TYR A 223 0.41 4.33 -4.59
C TYR A 223 0.35 2.88 -5.00
N PHE A 224 -0.77 2.47 -5.58
CA PHE A 224 -0.96 1.13 -6.10
C PHE A 224 -1.11 1.18 -7.63
N ARG A 225 -0.29 0.41 -8.34
CA ARG A 225 -0.35 0.27 -9.80
C ARG A 225 -0.44 -1.17 -10.26
N ILE A 226 -1.43 -1.44 -11.11
CA ILE A 226 -1.57 -2.70 -11.87
C ILE A 226 -0.98 -2.51 -13.26
N ASN A 227 -0.22 -3.48 -13.75
CA ASN A 227 0.22 -3.51 -15.14
C ASN A 227 -0.08 -4.83 -15.88
N THR A 228 -0.43 -5.89 -15.16
CA THR A 228 -0.69 -7.22 -15.72
C THR A 228 -2.14 -7.39 -16.15
N GLU A 229 -2.37 -7.85 -17.38
CA GLU A 229 -3.71 -8.12 -17.91
C GLU A 229 -4.36 -9.33 -17.20
N ASN A 230 -5.64 -9.20 -16.86
CA ASN A 230 -6.44 -10.17 -16.09
C ASN A 230 -5.91 -10.48 -14.68
N MET A 231 -5.16 -9.55 -14.08
CA MET A 231 -4.78 -9.64 -12.67
C MET A 231 -5.91 -9.13 -11.78
N GLY A 232 -6.14 -9.84 -10.68
CA GLY A 232 -6.97 -9.31 -9.59
C GLY A 232 -6.11 -8.55 -8.59
N GLN A 233 -6.53 -7.36 -8.18
CA GLN A 233 -5.87 -6.59 -7.12
C GLN A 233 -6.59 -6.83 -5.79
N PHE A 234 -5.86 -7.39 -4.85
CA PHE A 234 -6.36 -7.75 -3.51
C PHE A 234 -5.47 -7.10 -2.46
N GLU A 235 -5.50 -5.79 -2.37
CA GLU A 235 -4.78 -5.07 -1.33
C GLU A 235 -5.52 -5.14 0.01
N ARG A 236 -4.75 -5.09 1.10
CA ARG A 236 -5.31 -4.99 2.43
C ARG A 236 -4.59 -3.94 3.24
N THR A 237 -5.29 -2.86 3.58
CA THR A 237 -4.74 -1.76 4.35
C THR A 237 -5.22 -1.85 5.80
N LEU A 238 -4.30 -1.74 6.76
CA LEU A 238 -4.56 -1.82 8.19
C LEU A 238 -3.96 -0.60 8.90
N ILE A 239 -4.82 0.28 9.42
CA ILE A 239 -4.43 1.54 10.07
C ILE A 239 -4.89 1.50 11.53
N ILE A 240 -3.96 1.70 12.46
CA ILE A 240 -4.20 1.78 13.89
C ILE A 240 -3.72 3.14 14.38
N ALA A 241 -4.65 4.00 14.78
CA ALA A 241 -4.36 5.26 15.46
C ALA A 241 -4.62 5.07 16.95
N ASP A 242 -3.55 5.04 17.76
CA ASP A 242 -3.63 4.86 19.21
C ASP A 242 -4.08 6.14 19.94
N GLU A 243 -4.32 6.07 21.24
CA GLU A 243 -5.00 7.11 22.02
C GLU A 243 -4.43 8.52 21.79
N GLY A 244 -5.29 9.46 21.42
CA GLY A 244 -4.89 10.84 21.18
C GLY A 244 -3.99 11.07 19.96
N SER A 245 -3.80 10.09 19.09
CA SER A 245 -2.94 10.23 17.91
C SER A 245 -3.67 10.79 16.68
N TYR A 246 -2.91 11.29 15.70
CA TYR A 246 -3.44 11.81 14.45
C TYR A 246 -2.67 11.32 13.24
N ILE A 247 -3.40 10.97 12.18
CA ILE A 247 -2.84 10.64 10.86
C ILE A 247 -3.77 11.08 9.74
N HIS A 248 -3.16 11.59 8.66
CA HIS A 248 -3.78 11.68 7.35
C HIS A 248 -3.09 10.68 6.41
N TYR A 249 -3.87 9.72 5.92
CA TYR A 249 -3.42 8.76 4.92
C TYR A 249 -4.14 8.98 3.60
N VAL A 250 -3.37 9.01 2.52
CA VAL A 250 -3.85 9.18 1.14
C VAL A 250 -3.52 7.90 0.37
N GLU A 251 -4.55 7.26 -0.16
CA GLU A 251 -4.46 6.08 -1.00
C GLU A 251 -4.79 6.45 -2.44
N GLY A 252 -3.91 6.13 -3.38
CA GLY A 252 -4.16 6.32 -4.80
C GLY A 252 -4.02 5.00 -5.56
N CYS A 253 -5.07 4.57 -6.25
CA CYS A 253 -5.00 3.44 -7.18
C CYS A 253 -5.05 3.94 -8.62
N THR A 254 -4.04 3.59 -9.43
CA THR A 254 -4.00 3.91 -10.86
C THR A 254 -3.88 2.63 -11.69
N ALA A 255 -4.79 2.44 -12.64
CA ALA A 255 -4.76 1.33 -13.58
C ALA A 255 -4.76 1.83 -15.03
N PRO A 256 -3.93 1.27 -15.93
CA PRO A 256 -4.07 1.47 -17.37
C PRO A 256 -5.43 0.97 -17.88
N ILE A 257 -5.94 1.60 -18.94
CA ILE A 257 -7.18 1.17 -19.59
C ILE A 257 -6.86 -0.07 -20.43
N TYR A 258 -7.07 -1.27 -19.87
CA TYR A 258 -6.98 -2.53 -20.62
C TYR A 258 -8.28 -2.84 -21.35
N LYS A 259 -8.20 -3.76 -22.34
CA LYS A 259 -9.38 -4.27 -23.06
C LYS A 259 -10.13 -5.38 -22.30
N SER A 260 -9.54 -5.94 -21.24
CA SER A 260 -10.09 -7.04 -20.44
C SER A 260 -10.55 -6.58 -19.06
N ASP A 261 -11.60 -7.21 -18.54
CA ASP A 261 -12.09 -6.96 -17.19
C ASP A 261 -11.05 -7.36 -16.13
N SER A 262 -10.87 -6.52 -15.11
CA SER A 262 -9.99 -6.77 -13.96
C SER A 262 -10.78 -6.61 -12.67
N LEU A 263 -10.53 -7.48 -11.69
CA LEU A 263 -11.21 -7.44 -10.38
C LEU A 263 -10.33 -6.74 -9.35
N HIS A 264 -10.78 -5.59 -8.86
CA HIS A 264 -10.19 -4.94 -7.69
C HIS A 264 -11.08 -5.18 -6.47
N SER A 265 -10.51 -5.74 -5.41
CA SER A 265 -11.21 -6.04 -4.16
C SER A 265 -10.31 -5.70 -2.96
N ALA A 266 -10.22 -4.41 -2.64
CA ALA A 266 -9.53 -3.91 -1.46
C ALA A 266 -10.29 -4.20 -0.16
N VAL A 267 -9.54 -4.36 0.94
CA VAL A 267 -10.08 -4.33 2.30
C VAL A 267 -9.29 -3.34 3.13
N VAL A 268 -9.98 -2.36 3.71
CA VAL A 268 -9.37 -1.31 4.54
C VAL A 268 -9.94 -1.39 5.95
N GLU A 269 -9.08 -1.67 6.92
CA GLU A 269 -9.43 -1.72 8.35
C GLU A 269 -8.79 -0.51 9.06
N ILE A 270 -9.63 0.39 9.58
CA ILE A 270 -9.19 1.58 10.32
C ILE A 270 -9.68 1.49 11.77
N ILE A 271 -8.74 1.42 12.71
CA ILE A 271 -9.00 1.34 14.14
C ILE A 271 -8.57 2.66 14.78
N VAL A 272 -9.56 3.40 15.33
CA VAL A 272 -9.36 4.70 15.96
C VAL A 272 -9.62 4.58 17.46
N LYS A 273 -8.58 4.76 18.26
CA LYS A 273 -8.65 4.70 19.74
C LYS A 273 -9.19 6.01 20.34
N PRO A 274 -9.54 6.05 21.64
CA PRO A 274 -10.03 7.26 22.29
C PRO A 274 -9.19 8.50 21.98
N HIS A 275 -9.86 9.61 21.65
CA HIS A 275 -9.24 10.89 21.29
C HIS A 275 -8.33 10.89 20.05
N ALA A 276 -8.18 9.77 19.35
CA ALA A 276 -7.43 9.71 18.11
C ALA A 276 -8.27 10.22 16.93
N ARG A 277 -7.60 10.61 15.84
CA ARG A 277 -8.25 11.07 14.60
C ARG A 277 -7.51 10.53 13.37
N VAL A 278 -8.26 9.87 12.50
CA VAL A 278 -7.78 9.44 11.17
C VAL A 278 -8.50 10.22 10.09
N ARG A 279 -7.75 10.80 9.16
CA ARG A 279 -8.26 11.28 7.86
C ARG A 279 -7.82 10.27 6.80
N TYR A 280 -8.79 9.65 6.14
CA TYR A 280 -8.55 8.72 5.03
C TYR A 280 -9.01 9.40 3.74
N THR A 281 -8.18 9.42 2.71
CA THR A 281 -8.51 9.97 1.38
C THR A 281 -8.20 8.92 0.33
N THR A 282 -9.18 8.62 -0.52
CA THR A 282 -9.11 7.66 -1.64
C THR A 282 -9.71 8.28 -2.89
#